data_AF-A0AA89BT75-F1
#
_entry.id   AF-A0AA89BT75-F1
#
_cell.length_a   1.000
_cell.length_b   1.000
_cell.length_c   1.000
_cell.angle_alpha   90.00
_cell.angle_beta   90.00
_cell.angle_gamma   90.00
#
_symmetry.space_group_name_H-M   'P 1'
#
loop_
_entity.id
_entity.type
_entity.pdbx_description
1 polymer ?
#
loop_
_entity_poly.entity_id
_entity_poly.type
_entity_poly.pdbx_seq_one_letter_code
_entity_poly.pdbx_strand_id
1 'polypeptide(L)'
;MTTYILKRKKHNPLECLERMLNKSTLTTQRITHSAIVDVGTKLLTSRADDSKEKQLRELEEALDEAEQRATRELKTALRRLRNEKDEEKKRALQTQKSYYERLAARVEEQRDRAEDERIRELNKRRDEEQEEALQKQWEECEELKRIAIEEACIALTKKLRQDFILEKEKAVAEALKIQKQKFLIREKESIERTRRECEEIARKEAEMVAALHRAEVERLNKKYDALEQRFQMEVKHKKKIISDFRELQDDYKKFMDYTDGKYHSDYMMNLRYTGLRLAQIQIQENSHRDVKELF
;
A
#
# COMPACT_ATOMS: atom_id res chain seq x y z
N MET A 1 -127.99 -85.34 -63.62
CA MET A 1 -129.14 -85.85 -64.40
C MET A 1 -130.21 -86.34 -63.43
N THR A 2 -131.37 -85.69 -63.35
CA THR A 2 -132.71 -86.34 -63.38
C THR A 2 -133.81 -85.30 -63.14
N THR A 3 -134.80 -85.37 -64.01
CA THR A 3 -136.04 -84.60 -64.14
C THR A 3 -137.23 -85.35 -63.51
N TYR A 4 -138.41 -84.70 -63.56
CA TYR A 4 -139.79 -85.27 -63.64
C TYR A 4 -140.57 -85.51 -62.32
N ILE A 5 -141.91 -85.45 -62.20
CA ILE A 5 -143.12 -85.29 -63.06
C ILE A 5 -144.34 -85.07 -62.11
N LEU A 6 -145.21 -84.05 -62.32
CA LEU A 6 -146.64 -84.07 -62.75
C LEU A 6 -147.70 -84.91 -61.96
N LYS A 7 -148.86 -84.31 -61.60
CA LYS A 7 -150.24 -84.64 -62.11
C LYS A 7 -151.45 -83.99 -61.35
N ARG A 8 -152.32 -83.30 -62.14
CA ARG A 8 -153.81 -83.21 -62.26
C ARG A 8 -154.80 -83.57 -61.12
N LYS A 9 -155.93 -82.80 -61.04
CA LYS A 9 -157.34 -83.28 -61.30
C LYS A 9 -158.41 -82.14 -61.37
N LYS A 10 -159.55 -82.43 -62.02
CA LYS A 10 -160.78 -81.60 -62.29
C LYS A 10 -162.01 -82.13 -61.51
N HIS A 11 -162.92 -81.27 -61.01
CA HIS A 11 -164.37 -81.48 -60.72
C HIS A 11 -164.96 -80.21 -60.05
N ASN A 12 -166.26 -79.82 -60.02
CA ASN A 12 -167.47 -79.91 -60.86
C ASN A 12 -168.41 -78.76 -60.31
N PRO A 13 -169.30 -78.11 -61.08
CA PRO A 13 -169.77 -76.73 -60.85
C PRO A 13 -170.96 -76.48 -59.89
N LEU A 14 -171.43 -77.48 -59.11
CA LEU A 14 -172.59 -77.33 -58.21
C LEU A 14 -172.23 -77.03 -56.73
N GLU A 15 -170.98 -77.28 -56.32
CA GLU A 15 -170.47 -76.86 -55.00
C GLU A 15 -170.28 -75.33 -54.88
N CYS A 16 -170.33 -74.63 -56.03
CA CYS A 16 -170.09 -73.20 -56.16
C CYS A 16 -171.33 -72.33 -55.83
N LEU A 17 -172.53 -72.92 -55.75
CA LEU A 17 -173.78 -72.16 -55.57
C LEU A 17 -174.30 -72.18 -54.13
N GLU A 18 -174.02 -73.22 -53.34
CA GLU A 18 -174.46 -73.27 -51.93
C GLU A 18 -173.53 -72.54 -50.95
N ARG A 19 -172.28 -72.25 -51.33
CA ARG A 19 -171.42 -71.35 -50.52
C ARG A 19 -171.68 -69.86 -50.74
N MET A 20 -172.43 -69.49 -51.78
CA MET A 20 -172.70 -68.08 -52.11
C MET A 20 -174.02 -67.53 -51.55
N LEU A 21 -174.84 -68.33 -50.87
CA LEU A 21 -176.09 -67.84 -50.28
C LEU A 21 -176.16 -68.18 -48.79
N ASN A 22 -176.17 -67.12 -47.98
CA ASN A 22 -176.55 -67.03 -46.56
C ASN A 22 -175.34 -67.07 -45.59
N LYS A 23 -174.86 -65.96 -45.02
CA LYS A 23 -175.60 -64.81 -44.45
C LYS A 23 -174.78 -63.51 -44.47
N SER A 24 -175.53 -62.44 -44.71
CA SER A 24 -175.27 -60.99 -44.64
C SER A 24 -174.51 -60.47 -43.41
N THR A 25 -173.73 -59.39 -43.55
CA THR A 25 -174.17 -57.98 -43.33
C THR A 25 -173.05 -56.97 -43.63
N LEU A 26 -173.48 -55.83 -44.18
CA LEU A 26 -172.77 -54.55 -44.37
C LEU A 26 -171.74 -54.20 -43.27
N THR A 27 -170.56 -53.72 -43.68
CA THR A 27 -169.89 -52.54 -43.11
C THR A 27 -168.85 -51.99 -44.10
N THR A 28 -168.92 -50.68 -44.31
CA THR A 28 -168.06 -49.86 -45.18
C THR A 28 -166.77 -49.47 -44.45
N GLN A 29 -165.59 -49.76 -45.02
CA GLN A 29 -164.34 -49.06 -44.68
C GLN A 29 -163.48 -48.87 -45.94
N ARG A 30 -162.96 -47.63 -46.10
CA ARG A 30 -162.25 -47.09 -47.28
C ARG A 30 -160.97 -47.85 -47.60
N ILE A 31 -160.75 -48.08 -48.90
CA ILE A 31 -159.50 -48.56 -49.49
C ILE A 31 -158.55 -47.38 -49.69
N THR A 32 -157.30 -47.49 -49.21
CA THR A 32 -156.16 -46.66 -49.68
C THR A 32 -154.97 -47.57 -49.96
N HIS A 33 -154.37 -47.40 -51.14
CA HIS A 33 -153.31 -48.22 -51.72
C HIS A 33 -151.95 -47.97 -51.03
N SER A 34 -151.47 -48.94 -50.23
CA SER A 34 -150.15 -48.90 -49.57
C SER A 34 -149.27 -50.12 -49.88
N ALA A 35 -149.22 -50.57 -51.14
CA ALA A 35 -148.49 -51.79 -51.51
C ALA A 35 -147.65 -51.69 -52.80
N ILE A 36 -147.19 -50.50 -53.20
CA ILE A 36 -146.25 -50.33 -54.34
C ILE A 36 -145.17 -49.26 -54.04
N VAL A 37 -144.51 -49.32 -52.88
CA VAL A 37 -143.33 -48.45 -52.60
C VAL A 37 -142.13 -49.20 -52.01
N ASP A 38 -142.28 -50.43 -51.50
CA ASP A 38 -141.21 -51.10 -50.72
C ASP A 38 -140.25 -52.03 -51.49
N VAL A 39 -140.10 -51.84 -52.81
CA VAL A 39 -139.11 -52.62 -53.60
C VAL A 39 -138.00 -51.75 -54.20
N GLY A 40 -138.08 -50.42 -54.10
CA GLY A 40 -137.12 -49.50 -54.73
C GLY A 40 -135.89 -49.08 -53.90
N THR A 41 -135.87 -49.34 -52.59
CA THR A 41 -134.92 -48.68 -51.66
C THR A 41 -133.74 -49.53 -51.19
N LYS A 42 -133.64 -50.81 -51.57
CA LYS A 42 -132.58 -51.73 -51.06
C LYS A 42 -131.39 -51.96 -52.00
N LEU A 43 -131.32 -51.29 -53.16
CA LEU A 43 -130.24 -51.47 -54.15
C LEU A 43 -129.33 -50.24 -54.36
N LEU A 44 -129.59 -49.11 -53.69
CA LEU A 44 -128.85 -47.85 -53.91
C LEU A 44 -127.92 -47.42 -52.75
N THR A 45 -128.04 -47.99 -51.56
CA THR A 45 -127.25 -47.56 -50.39
C THR A 45 -125.86 -48.21 -50.29
N SER A 46 -125.61 -49.37 -50.91
CA SER A 46 -124.32 -50.06 -50.80
C SER A 46 -123.24 -49.64 -51.80
N ARG A 47 -123.53 -48.72 -52.74
CA ARG A 47 -122.53 -48.18 -53.70
C ARG A 47 -122.12 -46.72 -53.43
N ALA A 48 -122.81 -46.00 -52.55
CA ALA A 48 -122.57 -44.58 -52.30
C ALA A 48 -121.63 -44.29 -51.12
N ASP A 49 -121.48 -45.22 -50.17
CA ASP A 49 -120.62 -45.04 -48.99
C ASP A 49 -119.13 -45.28 -49.30
N ASP A 50 -118.80 -46.25 -50.16
CA ASP A 50 -117.41 -46.53 -50.57
C ASP A 50 -116.76 -45.40 -51.40
N SER A 51 -117.56 -44.48 -51.97
CA SER A 51 -117.08 -43.37 -52.79
C SER A 51 -116.79 -42.11 -51.96
N LYS A 52 -117.61 -41.83 -50.94
CA LYS A 52 -117.40 -40.67 -50.04
C LYS A 52 -116.31 -40.91 -49.00
N GLU A 53 -116.17 -42.14 -48.49
CA GLU A 53 -115.03 -42.48 -47.62
C GLU A 53 -113.69 -42.40 -48.35
N LYS A 54 -113.64 -42.76 -49.65
CA LYS A 54 -112.42 -42.63 -50.45
C LYS A 54 -112.04 -41.16 -50.71
N GLN A 55 -113.02 -40.32 -51.04
CA GLN A 55 -112.77 -38.88 -51.25
C GLN A 55 -112.36 -38.14 -49.95
N LEU A 56 -112.92 -38.53 -48.80
CA LEU A 56 -112.51 -37.97 -47.50
C LEU A 56 -111.12 -38.45 -47.09
N ARG A 57 -110.77 -39.71 -47.32
CA ARG A 57 -109.39 -40.20 -47.11
C ARG A 57 -108.39 -39.54 -48.06
N GLU A 58 -108.74 -39.32 -49.33
CA GLU A 58 -107.89 -38.59 -50.27
C GLU A 58 -107.71 -37.11 -49.89
N LEU A 59 -108.75 -36.48 -49.34
CA LEU A 59 -108.66 -35.10 -48.81
C LEU A 59 -107.85 -35.04 -47.52
N GLU A 60 -108.06 -35.96 -46.58
CA GLU A 60 -107.26 -36.09 -45.35
C GLU A 60 -105.79 -36.39 -45.66
N GLU A 61 -105.51 -37.29 -46.61
CA GLU A 61 -104.16 -37.57 -47.09
C GLU A 61 -103.54 -36.33 -47.76
N ALA A 62 -104.29 -35.57 -48.56
CA ALA A 62 -103.80 -34.32 -49.15
C ALA A 62 -103.57 -33.22 -48.10
N LEU A 63 -104.37 -33.17 -47.05
CA LEU A 63 -104.25 -32.21 -45.93
C LEU A 63 -103.05 -32.60 -45.04
N ASP A 64 -102.90 -33.88 -44.72
CA ASP A 64 -101.75 -34.42 -44.01
C ASP A 64 -100.46 -34.23 -44.82
N GLU A 65 -100.50 -34.40 -46.15
CA GLU A 65 -99.37 -34.08 -47.02
C GLU A 65 -99.06 -32.59 -47.03
N ALA A 66 -100.06 -31.71 -47.07
CA ALA A 66 -99.88 -30.27 -47.03
C ALA A 66 -99.34 -29.79 -45.67
N GLU A 67 -99.85 -30.34 -44.56
CA GLU A 67 -99.36 -30.09 -43.20
C GLU A 67 -97.96 -30.66 -43.00
N GLN A 68 -97.65 -31.84 -43.53
CA GLN A 68 -96.31 -32.38 -43.52
C GLN A 68 -95.34 -31.55 -44.37
N ARG A 69 -95.77 -31.02 -45.52
CA ARG A 69 -94.96 -30.08 -46.32
C ARG A 69 -94.75 -28.77 -45.56
N ALA A 70 -95.80 -28.18 -45.00
CA ALA A 70 -95.71 -26.95 -44.21
C ALA A 70 -94.84 -27.12 -42.94
N THR A 71 -94.93 -28.26 -42.24
CA THR A 71 -94.08 -28.55 -41.07
C THR A 71 -92.63 -28.85 -41.47
N ARG A 72 -92.38 -29.47 -42.63
CA ARG A 72 -91.03 -29.63 -43.18
C ARG A 72 -90.44 -28.28 -43.60
N GLU A 73 -91.23 -27.42 -44.23
CA GLU A 73 -90.85 -26.05 -44.59
C GLU A 73 -90.58 -25.20 -43.34
N LEU A 74 -91.43 -25.27 -42.32
CA LEU A 74 -91.22 -24.59 -41.03
C LEU A 74 -89.97 -25.12 -40.31
N LYS A 75 -89.74 -26.44 -40.28
CA LYS A 75 -88.52 -27.03 -39.70
C LYS A 75 -87.27 -26.63 -40.45
N THR A 76 -87.32 -26.54 -41.78
CA THR A 76 -86.18 -26.08 -42.58
C THR A 76 -85.94 -24.58 -42.41
N ALA A 77 -86.99 -23.75 -42.34
CA ALA A 77 -86.90 -22.33 -42.04
C ALA A 77 -86.32 -22.07 -40.63
N LEU A 78 -86.78 -22.81 -39.60
CA LEU A 78 -86.25 -22.74 -38.25
C LEU A 78 -84.78 -23.18 -38.18
N ARG A 79 -84.38 -24.21 -38.93
CA ARG A 79 -82.97 -24.62 -39.04
C ARG A 79 -82.12 -23.54 -39.71
N ARG A 80 -82.61 -22.92 -40.78
CA ARG A 80 -81.93 -21.79 -41.44
C ARG A 80 -81.75 -20.61 -40.49
N LEU A 81 -82.83 -20.18 -39.83
CA LEU A 81 -82.78 -19.12 -38.82
C LEU A 81 -81.82 -19.42 -37.66
N ARG A 82 -81.77 -20.68 -37.20
CA ARG A 82 -80.86 -21.09 -36.14
C ARG A 82 -79.41 -21.05 -36.59
N ASN A 83 -79.13 -21.53 -37.81
CA ASN A 83 -77.80 -21.46 -38.42
C ASN A 83 -77.37 -19.99 -38.63
N GLU A 84 -78.26 -19.14 -39.14
CA GLU A 84 -78.02 -17.70 -39.31
C GLU A 84 -77.71 -17.03 -37.95
N LYS A 85 -78.48 -17.33 -36.90
CA LYS A 85 -78.21 -16.84 -35.53
C LYS A 85 -76.88 -17.33 -34.98
N ASP A 86 -76.53 -18.60 -35.21
CA ASP A 86 -75.25 -19.16 -34.77
C ASP A 86 -74.06 -18.57 -35.55
N GLU A 87 -74.24 -18.29 -36.85
CA GLU A 87 -73.25 -17.58 -37.66
C GLU A 87 -73.09 -16.13 -37.21
N GLU A 88 -74.18 -15.40 -36.98
CA GLU A 88 -74.14 -14.05 -36.43
C GLU A 88 -73.46 -14.02 -35.05
N LYS A 89 -73.77 -14.98 -34.19
CA LYS A 89 -73.12 -15.14 -32.87
C LYS A 89 -71.62 -15.40 -33.03
N LYS A 90 -71.21 -16.26 -33.97
CA LYS A 90 -69.78 -16.52 -34.26
C LYS A 90 -69.09 -15.26 -34.78
N ARG A 91 -69.72 -14.51 -35.70
CA ARG A 91 -69.19 -13.24 -36.23
C ARG A 91 -69.08 -12.19 -35.11
N ALA A 92 -70.07 -12.08 -34.24
CA ALA A 92 -70.04 -11.19 -33.07
C ALA A 92 -68.92 -11.57 -32.07
N LEU A 93 -68.74 -12.87 -31.79
CA LEU A 93 -67.65 -13.33 -30.93
C LEU A 93 -66.28 -13.08 -31.55
N GLN A 94 -66.13 -13.25 -32.87
CA GLN A 94 -64.86 -13.02 -33.55
C GLN A 94 -64.50 -11.53 -33.63
N THR A 95 -65.49 -10.67 -33.87
CA THR A 95 -65.30 -9.21 -33.79
C THR A 95 -64.96 -8.76 -32.36
N GLN A 96 -65.60 -9.34 -31.34
CA GLN A 96 -65.25 -9.08 -29.95
C GLN A 96 -63.83 -9.56 -29.60
N LYS A 97 -63.43 -10.76 -30.03
CA LYS A 97 -62.07 -11.28 -29.82
C LYS A 97 -61.02 -10.36 -30.45
N SER A 98 -61.18 -10.03 -31.73
CA SER A 98 -60.25 -9.12 -32.42
C SER A 98 -60.21 -7.72 -31.79
N TYR A 99 -61.32 -7.22 -31.25
CA TYR A 99 -61.33 -5.98 -30.49
C TYR A 99 -60.49 -6.09 -29.21
N TYR A 100 -60.65 -7.16 -28.43
CA TYR A 100 -59.87 -7.35 -27.20
C TYR A 100 -58.39 -7.67 -27.47
N GLU A 101 -58.06 -8.38 -28.54
CA GLU A 101 -56.68 -8.59 -28.97
C GLU A 101 -56.00 -7.25 -29.31
N ARG A 102 -56.69 -6.36 -30.04
CA ARG A 102 -56.19 -5.00 -30.31
C ARG A 102 -56.07 -4.16 -29.05
N LEU A 103 -57.01 -4.30 -28.11
CA LEU A 103 -56.95 -3.60 -26.84
C LEU A 103 -55.77 -4.10 -26.00
N ALA A 104 -55.57 -5.42 -25.91
CA ALA A 104 -54.46 -6.03 -25.20
C ALA A 104 -53.11 -5.58 -25.77
N ALA A 105 -52.95 -5.60 -27.10
CA ALA A 105 -51.74 -5.10 -27.76
C ALA A 105 -51.47 -3.62 -27.45
N ARG A 106 -52.51 -2.78 -27.40
CA ARG A 106 -52.36 -1.37 -27.02
C ARG A 106 -51.96 -1.19 -25.56
N VAL A 107 -52.53 -1.99 -24.67
CA VAL A 107 -52.19 -1.94 -23.23
C VAL A 107 -50.76 -2.42 -23.01
N GLU A 108 -50.34 -3.47 -23.71
CA GLU A 108 -48.95 -3.96 -23.68
C GLU A 108 -47.98 -2.90 -24.17
N GLU A 109 -48.24 -2.28 -25.33
CA GLU A 109 -47.39 -1.20 -25.86
C GLU A 109 -47.33 0.01 -24.91
N GLN A 110 -48.43 0.36 -24.24
CA GLN A 110 -48.42 1.43 -23.24
C GLN A 110 -47.63 1.06 -21.98
N ARG A 111 -47.75 -0.18 -21.51
CA ARG A 111 -46.97 -0.69 -20.38
C ARG A 111 -45.48 -0.65 -20.72
N ASP A 112 -45.10 -1.18 -21.87
CA ASP A 112 -43.71 -1.27 -22.28
C ASP A 112 -43.08 0.13 -22.43
N ARG A 113 -43.82 1.10 -23.00
CA ARG A 113 -43.38 2.51 -23.04
C ARG A 113 -43.18 3.11 -21.64
N ALA A 114 -44.11 2.86 -20.71
CA ALA A 114 -44.00 3.36 -19.34
C ALA A 114 -42.86 2.68 -18.56
N GLU A 115 -42.63 1.40 -18.78
CA GLU A 115 -41.49 0.66 -18.22
C GLU A 115 -40.16 1.17 -18.79
N ASP A 116 -40.08 1.41 -20.09
CA ASP A 116 -38.91 2.01 -20.74
C ASP A 116 -38.59 3.39 -20.17
N GLU A 117 -39.60 4.26 -19.99
CA GLU A 117 -39.42 5.57 -19.37
C GLU A 117 -38.90 5.44 -17.94
N ARG A 118 -39.49 4.55 -17.14
CA ARG A 118 -39.03 4.28 -15.77
C ARG A 118 -37.59 3.75 -15.73
N ILE A 119 -37.23 2.84 -16.64
CA ILE A 119 -35.86 2.29 -16.73
C ILE A 119 -34.88 3.40 -17.11
N ARG A 120 -35.24 4.28 -18.06
CA ARG A 120 -34.41 5.43 -18.43
C ARG A 120 -34.19 6.38 -17.27
N GLU A 121 -35.23 6.70 -16.51
CA GLU A 121 -35.11 7.55 -15.31
C GLU A 121 -34.22 6.91 -14.24
N LEU A 122 -34.38 5.61 -14.00
CA LEU A 122 -33.54 4.88 -13.04
C LEU A 122 -32.08 4.82 -13.48
N ASN A 123 -31.82 4.58 -14.76
CA ASN A 123 -30.46 4.60 -15.31
C ASN A 123 -29.85 6.00 -15.18
N LYS A 124 -30.60 7.05 -15.51
CA LYS A 124 -30.14 8.43 -15.35
C LYS A 124 -29.74 8.73 -13.90
N ARG A 125 -30.59 8.37 -12.92
CA ARG A 125 -30.26 8.56 -11.49
C ARG A 125 -29.04 7.76 -11.07
N ARG A 126 -28.93 6.51 -11.53
CA ARG A 126 -27.77 5.67 -11.25
C ARG A 126 -26.49 6.28 -11.81
N ASP A 127 -26.54 6.79 -13.05
CA ASP A 127 -25.38 7.38 -13.71
C ASP A 127 -24.98 8.69 -13.01
N GLU A 128 -25.95 9.53 -12.60
CA GLU A 128 -25.72 10.72 -11.76
C GLU A 128 -25.05 10.35 -10.41
N GLU A 129 -25.56 9.34 -9.70
CA GLU A 129 -24.97 8.86 -8.44
C GLU A 129 -23.55 8.29 -8.63
N GLN A 130 -23.30 7.61 -9.75
CA GLN A 130 -21.98 7.09 -10.10
C GLN A 130 -20.99 8.21 -10.40
N GLU A 131 -21.39 9.21 -11.18
CA GLU A 131 -20.57 10.38 -11.49
C GLU A 131 -20.24 11.18 -10.22
N GLU A 132 -21.23 11.42 -9.35
CA GLU A 132 -21.00 12.09 -8.06
C GLU A 132 -20.05 11.30 -7.16
N ALA A 133 -20.17 9.97 -7.11
CA ALA A 133 -19.28 9.12 -6.33
C ALA A 133 -17.85 9.14 -6.87
N LEU A 134 -17.68 9.09 -8.19
CA LEU A 134 -16.38 9.20 -8.85
C LEU A 134 -15.74 10.57 -8.61
N GLN A 135 -16.53 11.64 -8.68
CA GLN A 135 -16.04 12.99 -8.43
C GLN A 135 -15.56 13.15 -6.98
N LYS A 136 -16.34 12.69 -6.00
CA LYS A 136 -15.92 12.71 -4.58
C LYS A 136 -14.64 11.91 -4.35
N GLN A 137 -14.53 10.71 -4.91
CA GLN A 137 -13.32 9.90 -4.81
C GLN A 137 -12.11 10.59 -5.44
N TRP A 138 -12.31 11.29 -6.57
CA TRP A 138 -11.24 12.03 -7.22
C TRP A 138 -10.80 13.23 -6.39
N GLU A 139 -11.72 14.00 -5.83
CA GLU A 139 -11.44 15.11 -4.92
C GLU A 139 -10.68 14.63 -3.66
N GLU A 140 -11.12 13.54 -3.04
CA GLU A 140 -10.43 12.92 -1.90
C GLU A 140 -9.01 12.46 -2.27
N CYS A 141 -8.84 11.86 -3.45
CA CYS A 141 -7.53 11.44 -3.93
C CYS A 141 -6.60 12.63 -4.20
N GLU A 142 -7.11 13.73 -4.76
CA GLU A 142 -6.34 14.96 -4.97
C GLU A 142 -5.95 15.62 -3.64
N GLU A 143 -6.85 15.67 -2.65
CA GLU A 143 -6.53 16.14 -1.30
C GLU A 143 -5.45 15.27 -0.64
N LEU A 144 -5.57 13.94 -0.71
CA LEU A 144 -4.54 13.03 -0.18
C LEU A 144 -3.19 13.20 -0.88
N LYS A 145 -3.17 13.43 -2.20
CA LYS A 145 -1.93 13.75 -2.93
C LYS A 145 -1.32 15.07 -2.45
N ARG A 146 -2.12 16.11 -2.23
CA ARG A 146 -1.65 17.40 -1.72
C ARG A 146 -1.01 17.24 -0.35
N ILE A 147 -1.69 16.57 0.58
CA ILE A 147 -1.17 16.29 1.93
C ILE A 147 0.14 15.51 1.85
N ALA A 148 0.20 14.45 1.02
CA ALA A 148 1.41 13.64 0.86
C ALA A 148 2.59 14.46 0.29
N ILE A 149 2.33 15.37 -0.66
CA ILE A 149 3.35 16.28 -1.21
C ILE A 149 3.83 17.25 -0.13
N GLU A 150 2.93 17.84 0.64
CA GLU A 150 3.28 18.77 1.73
C GLU A 150 4.13 18.08 2.81
N GLU A 151 3.73 16.88 3.24
CA GLU A 151 4.49 16.07 4.18
C GLU A 151 5.88 15.71 3.64
N ALA A 152 5.98 15.34 2.36
CA ALA A 152 7.25 15.07 1.69
C ALA A 152 8.14 16.32 1.63
N CYS A 153 7.57 17.48 1.31
CA CYS A 153 8.28 18.77 1.30
C CYS A 153 8.79 19.15 2.70
N ILE A 154 7.99 18.97 3.74
CA ILE A 154 8.39 19.22 5.13
C ILE A 154 9.51 18.28 5.55
N ALA A 155 9.38 16.98 5.25
CA ALA A 155 10.39 15.97 5.57
C ALA A 155 11.71 16.27 4.85
N LEU A 156 11.65 16.62 3.56
CA LEU A 156 12.83 17.00 2.77
C LEU A 156 13.49 18.25 3.33
N THR A 157 12.71 19.27 3.67
CA THR A 157 13.23 20.52 4.26
C THR A 157 13.92 20.26 5.59
N LYS A 158 13.37 19.37 6.44
CA LYS A 158 14.01 18.96 7.70
C LYS A 158 15.35 18.26 7.47
N LYS A 159 15.41 17.33 6.50
CA LYS A 159 16.67 16.65 6.12
C LYS A 159 17.71 17.65 5.63
N LEU A 160 17.35 18.53 4.69
CA LEU A 160 18.26 19.56 4.18
C LEU A 160 18.79 20.49 5.27
N ARG A 161 17.96 20.86 6.25
CA ARG A 161 18.42 21.65 7.41
C ARG A 161 19.42 20.87 8.27
N GLN A 162 19.17 19.59 8.52
CA GLN A 162 20.10 18.73 9.27
C GLN A 162 21.41 18.54 8.53
N ASP A 163 21.36 18.25 7.23
CA ASP A 163 22.54 18.10 6.38
C ASP A 163 23.36 19.40 6.36
N PHE A 164 22.70 20.55 6.21
CA PHE A 164 23.35 21.85 6.28
C PHE A 164 24.03 22.13 7.63
N ILE A 165 23.39 21.76 8.74
CA ILE A 165 23.99 21.89 10.09
C ILE A 165 25.24 21.01 10.18
N LEU A 166 25.17 19.76 9.73
CA LEU A 166 26.30 18.84 9.75
C LEU A 166 27.45 19.31 8.86
N GLU A 167 27.17 19.81 7.67
CA GLU A 167 28.17 20.38 6.77
C GLU A 167 28.83 21.63 7.36
N LYS A 168 28.03 22.52 7.97
CA LYS A 168 28.55 23.70 8.66
C LYS A 168 29.45 23.30 9.84
N GLU A 169 29.04 22.34 10.65
CA GLU A 169 29.82 21.83 11.78
C GLU A 169 31.14 21.20 11.32
N LYS A 170 31.11 20.39 10.26
CA LYS A 170 32.32 19.83 9.63
C LYS A 170 33.25 20.93 9.13
N ALA A 171 32.74 21.93 8.42
CA ALA A 171 33.53 23.05 7.92
C ALA A 171 34.17 23.86 9.06
N VAL A 172 33.43 24.12 10.14
CA VAL A 172 33.97 24.79 11.34
C VAL A 172 35.04 23.94 12.02
N ALA A 173 34.82 22.62 12.15
CA ALA A 173 35.80 21.72 12.75
C ALA A 173 37.10 21.65 11.93
N GLU A 174 36.99 21.59 10.60
CA GLU A 174 38.15 21.62 9.70
C GLU A 174 38.90 22.96 9.79
N ALA A 175 38.18 24.08 9.78
CA ALA A 175 38.77 25.41 9.95
C ALA A 175 39.52 25.53 11.28
N LEU A 176 38.92 25.06 12.38
CA LEU A 176 39.55 25.04 13.70
C LEU A 176 40.77 24.12 13.74
N LYS A 177 40.74 22.97 13.06
CA LYS A 177 41.87 22.05 12.96
C LYS A 177 43.05 22.71 12.24
N ILE A 178 42.79 23.35 11.09
CA ILE A 178 43.81 24.09 10.34
C ILE A 178 44.36 25.25 11.17
N GLN A 179 43.50 26.00 11.88
CA GLN A 179 43.93 27.11 12.72
C GLN A 179 44.79 26.64 13.89
N LYS A 180 44.42 25.54 14.56
CA LYS A 180 45.24 24.93 15.63
C LYS A 180 46.61 24.50 15.11
N GLN A 181 46.68 23.87 13.93
CA GLN A 181 47.96 23.49 13.33
C GLN A 181 48.82 24.72 13.00
N LYS A 182 48.23 25.76 12.40
CA LYS A 182 48.94 27.02 12.12
C LYS A 182 49.43 27.69 13.41
N PHE A 183 48.64 27.66 14.47
CA PHE A 183 49.03 28.18 15.78
C PHE A 183 50.23 27.42 16.36
N LEU A 184 50.18 26.09 16.35
CA LEU A 184 51.28 25.25 16.84
C LEU A 184 52.59 25.48 16.06
N ILE A 185 52.50 25.68 14.74
CA ILE A 185 53.68 26.01 13.92
C ILE A 185 54.25 27.37 14.34
N ARG A 186 53.40 28.40 14.43
CA ARG A 186 53.83 29.74 14.86
C ARG A 186 54.43 29.75 16.26
N GLU A 187 53.86 28.98 17.18
CA GLU A 187 54.35 28.83 18.55
C GLU A 187 55.74 28.20 18.54
N LYS A 188 55.94 27.10 17.81
CA LYS A 188 57.26 26.48 17.64
C LYS A 188 58.28 27.44 17.02
N GLU A 189 57.92 28.14 15.95
CA GLU A 189 58.77 29.15 15.31
C GLU A 189 59.11 30.31 16.26
N SER A 190 58.18 30.69 17.14
CA SER A 190 58.42 31.71 18.16
C SER A 190 59.40 31.20 19.21
N ILE A 191 59.18 29.98 19.72
CA ILE A 191 60.07 29.34 20.71
C ILE A 191 61.48 29.20 20.13
N GLU A 192 61.61 28.71 18.88
CA GLU A 192 62.91 28.56 18.21
C GLU A 192 63.60 29.91 18.01
N ARG A 193 62.88 30.97 17.62
CA ARG A 193 63.44 32.32 17.52
C ARG A 193 63.97 32.81 18.86
N THR A 194 63.14 32.75 19.91
CA THR A 194 63.57 33.16 21.26
C THR A 194 64.73 32.33 21.77
N ARG A 195 64.78 31.02 21.46
CA ARG A 195 65.89 30.15 21.82
C ARG A 195 67.18 30.59 21.14
N ARG A 196 67.15 30.87 19.83
CA ARG A 196 68.32 31.37 19.10
C ARG A 196 68.80 32.71 19.64
N GLU A 197 67.88 33.64 19.92
CA GLU A 197 68.21 34.93 20.51
C GLU A 197 68.88 34.77 21.89
N CYS A 198 68.34 33.91 22.75
CA CYS A 198 68.95 33.60 24.04
C CYS A 198 70.32 32.92 23.90
N GLU A 199 70.48 31.98 22.97
CA GLU A 199 71.76 31.32 22.68
C GLU A 199 72.81 32.32 22.16
N GLU A 200 72.42 33.28 21.32
CA GLU A 200 73.30 34.35 20.84
C GLU A 200 73.73 35.30 21.96
N ILE A 201 72.81 35.70 22.83
CA ILE A 201 73.13 36.55 24.00
C ILE A 201 74.08 35.79 24.93
N ALA A 202 73.75 34.55 25.28
CA ALA A 202 74.60 33.70 26.13
C ALA A 202 75.99 33.49 25.53
N ARG A 203 76.09 33.33 24.20
CA ARG A 203 77.38 33.23 23.50
C ARG A 203 78.18 34.51 23.60
N LYS A 204 77.57 35.68 23.38
CA LYS A 204 78.26 36.98 23.51
C LYS A 204 78.75 37.21 24.94
N GLU A 205 77.92 36.90 25.93
CA GLU A 205 78.30 36.98 27.34
C GLU A 205 79.45 36.02 27.67
N ALA A 206 79.39 34.77 27.18
CA ALA A 206 80.47 33.80 27.35
C ALA A 206 81.77 34.27 26.69
N GLU A 207 81.71 34.86 25.49
CA GLU A 207 82.87 35.45 24.80
C GLU A 207 83.47 36.63 25.61
N MET A 208 82.63 37.49 26.17
CA MET A 208 83.05 38.59 27.05
C MET A 208 83.73 38.08 28.33
N VAL A 209 83.10 37.12 29.02
CA VAL A 209 83.67 36.52 30.24
C VAL A 209 84.98 35.79 29.93
N ALA A 210 85.05 35.06 28.82
CA ALA A 210 86.28 34.40 28.39
C ALA A 210 87.40 35.40 28.06
N ALA A 211 87.07 36.57 27.52
CA ALA A 211 88.06 37.64 27.30
C ALA A 211 88.55 38.24 28.62
N LEU A 212 87.65 38.50 29.57
CA LEU A 212 88.01 38.98 30.91
C LEU A 212 88.88 37.97 31.66
N HIS A 213 88.51 36.69 31.63
CA HIS A 213 89.30 35.62 32.24
C HIS A 213 90.69 35.49 31.59
N ARG A 214 90.79 35.58 30.26
CA ARG A 214 92.10 35.58 29.58
C ARG A 214 92.97 36.75 30.03
N ALA A 215 92.42 37.96 30.08
CA ALA A 215 93.16 39.14 30.55
C ALA A 215 93.64 38.99 32.01
N GLU A 216 92.80 38.41 32.87
CA GLU A 216 93.17 38.17 34.27
C GLU A 216 94.25 37.08 34.41
N VAL A 217 94.15 36.00 33.63
CA VAL A 217 95.20 34.96 33.56
C VAL A 217 96.51 35.55 33.08
N GLU A 218 96.50 36.37 32.02
CA GLU A 218 97.70 37.07 31.54
C GLU A 218 98.31 37.99 32.60
N ARG A 219 97.48 38.72 33.35
CA ARG A 219 97.92 39.58 34.44
C ARG A 219 98.57 38.77 35.57
N LEU A 220 97.96 37.65 35.95
CA LEU A 220 98.50 36.74 36.97
C LEU A 220 99.79 36.08 36.49
N ASN A 221 99.87 35.65 35.24
CA ASN A 221 101.08 35.09 34.64
C ASN A 221 102.22 36.13 34.66
N LYS A 222 101.97 37.39 34.27
CA LYS A 222 102.98 38.45 34.36
C LYS A 222 103.50 38.67 35.78
N LYS A 223 102.62 38.59 36.79
CA LYS A 223 103.02 38.67 38.21
C LYS A 223 103.84 37.46 38.62
N TYR A 224 103.45 36.28 38.19
CA TYR A 224 104.16 35.04 38.43
C TYR A 224 105.56 35.09 37.82
N ASP A 225 105.69 35.49 36.55
CA ASP A 225 106.96 35.64 35.86
C ASP A 225 107.89 36.64 36.55
N ALA A 226 107.35 37.78 37.01
CA ALA A 226 108.11 38.76 37.77
C ALA A 226 108.60 38.20 39.12
N LEU A 227 107.76 37.41 39.80
CA LEU A 227 108.13 36.75 41.06
C LEU A 227 109.19 35.67 40.83
N GLU A 228 109.04 34.88 39.77
CA GLU A 228 109.99 33.85 39.34
C GLU A 228 111.35 34.46 39.01
N GLN A 229 111.39 35.58 38.27
CA GLN A 229 112.64 36.30 38.01
C GLN A 229 113.31 36.79 39.30
N ARG A 230 112.55 37.36 40.24
CA ARG A 230 113.08 37.78 41.55
C ARG A 230 113.62 36.59 42.33
N PHE A 231 112.88 35.50 42.37
CA PHE A 231 113.31 34.26 43.02
C PHE A 231 114.61 33.72 42.40
N GLN A 232 114.72 33.71 41.08
CA GLN A 232 115.95 33.29 40.40
C GLN A 232 117.14 34.21 40.71
N MET A 233 116.92 35.53 40.83
CA MET A 233 117.96 36.46 41.27
C MET A 233 118.40 36.18 42.71
N GLU A 234 117.47 35.94 43.63
CA GLU A 234 117.77 35.55 45.01
C GLU A 234 118.52 34.22 45.08
N VAL A 235 118.16 33.23 44.25
CA VAL A 235 118.88 31.97 44.15
C VAL A 235 120.31 32.18 43.64
N LYS A 236 120.51 33.06 42.64
CA LYS A 236 121.85 33.41 42.16
C LYS A 236 122.65 34.14 43.23
N HIS A 237 122.05 35.08 43.94
CA HIS A 237 122.68 35.80 45.04
C HIS A 237 123.08 34.87 46.19
N LYS A 238 122.18 33.96 46.60
CA LYS A 238 122.47 32.88 47.55
C LYS A 238 123.63 32.01 47.09
N LYS A 239 123.66 31.59 45.82
CA LYS A 239 124.78 30.80 45.26
C LYS A 239 126.10 31.58 45.32
N LYS A 240 126.09 32.88 45.03
CA LYS A 240 127.26 33.74 45.13
C LYS A 240 127.75 33.86 46.58
N ILE A 241 126.87 34.18 47.53
CA ILE A 241 127.21 34.21 48.97
C ILE A 241 127.79 32.86 49.42
N ILE A 242 127.20 31.74 49.00
CA ILE A 242 127.73 30.42 49.34
C ILE A 242 129.13 30.21 48.76
N SER A 243 129.40 30.71 47.55
CA SER A 243 130.74 30.67 46.94
C SER A 243 131.72 31.54 47.73
N ASP A 244 131.38 32.81 47.97
CA ASP A 244 132.19 33.77 48.72
C ASP A 244 132.48 33.25 50.14
N PHE A 245 131.49 32.62 50.79
CA PHE A 245 131.65 32.00 52.10
C PHE A 245 132.58 30.78 52.05
N ARG A 246 132.52 29.96 51.00
CA ARG A 246 133.46 28.84 50.80
C ARG A 246 134.87 29.34 50.53
N GLU A 247 135.04 30.38 49.72
CA GLU A 247 136.33 31.03 49.49
C GLU A 247 136.91 31.58 50.79
N LEU A 248 136.11 32.28 51.58
CA LEU A 248 136.53 32.76 52.91
C LEU A 248 136.90 31.60 53.85
N GLN A 249 136.14 30.50 53.84
CA GLN A 249 136.48 29.31 54.61
C GLN A 249 137.81 28.70 54.15
N ASP A 250 138.08 28.65 52.85
CA ASP A 250 139.32 28.12 52.31
C ASP A 250 140.50 29.06 52.55
N ASP A 251 140.31 30.38 52.50
CA ASP A 251 141.33 31.36 52.87
C ASP A 251 141.58 31.36 54.38
N TYR A 252 140.57 31.15 55.21
CA TYR A 252 140.74 30.91 56.65
C TYR A 252 141.55 29.62 56.89
N LYS A 253 141.27 28.53 56.17
CA LYS A 253 142.11 27.31 56.22
C LYS A 253 143.55 27.61 55.81
N LYS A 254 143.77 28.31 54.69
CA LYS A 254 145.12 28.71 54.24
C LYS A 254 145.81 29.61 55.26
N PHE A 255 145.11 30.55 55.89
CA PHE A 255 145.67 31.39 56.95
C PHE A 255 146.10 30.53 58.14
N MET A 256 145.25 29.59 58.57
CA MET A 256 145.62 28.61 59.59
C MET A 256 146.86 27.79 59.16
N ASP A 257 146.96 27.38 57.90
CA ASP A 257 148.12 26.66 57.35
C ASP A 257 149.39 27.53 57.22
N TYR A 258 149.26 28.82 56.88
CA TYR A 258 150.37 29.79 56.84
C TYR A 258 150.88 30.11 58.24
N THR A 259 149.97 30.22 59.20
CA THR A 259 150.37 30.40 60.59
C THR A 259 151.07 29.14 61.13
N ASP A 260 150.76 27.93 60.61
CA ASP A 260 151.49 26.68 60.91
C ASP A 260 152.96 26.69 60.42
N GLY A 261 153.37 27.69 59.63
CA GLY A 261 154.74 27.91 59.20
C GLY A 261 155.49 28.99 60.00
N LYS A 262 156.12 28.60 61.12
CA LYS A 262 157.26 29.28 61.78
C LYS A 262 156.99 30.28 62.93
N TYR A 263 155.74 30.65 63.28
CA TYR A 263 155.47 31.56 64.43
C TYR A 263 154.20 31.25 65.23
N HIS A 264 154.02 30.01 65.68
CA HIS A 264 152.99 29.69 66.67
C HIS A 264 153.58 29.57 68.07
N SER A 265 153.13 30.43 68.98
CA SER A 265 153.25 30.15 70.40
C SER A 265 152.29 29.03 70.79
N ASP A 266 152.69 28.13 71.70
CA ASP A 266 151.90 26.99 72.20
C ASP A 266 150.47 27.36 72.64
N TYR A 267 150.21 28.64 72.91
CA TYR A 267 148.90 29.17 73.26
C TYR A 267 147.85 29.03 72.14
N MET A 268 148.23 29.18 70.87
CA MET A 268 147.27 29.12 69.74
C MET A 268 146.85 27.69 69.37
N MET A 269 147.69 26.69 69.67
CA MET A 269 147.39 25.28 69.39
C MET A 269 146.34 24.70 70.36
N ASN A 270 146.31 25.15 71.61
CA ASN A 270 145.29 24.73 72.59
C ASN A 270 143.89 25.27 72.28
N LEU A 271 143.80 26.49 71.72
CA LEU A 271 142.53 27.05 71.25
C LEU A 271 142.00 26.33 70.00
N ARG A 272 142.89 25.86 69.12
CA ARG A 272 142.52 25.05 67.94
C ARG A 272 141.88 23.71 68.34
N TYR A 273 142.46 23.02 69.33
CA TYR A 273 141.94 21.74 69.79
C TYR A 273 140.59 21.86 70.51
N THR A 274 140.38 22.94 71.27
CA THR A 274 139.10 23.23 71.94
C THR A 274 138.03 23.73 70.98
N GLY A 275 138.38 24.59 70.02
CA GLY A 275 137.48 25.06 68.97
C GLY A 275 136.99 23.93 68.03
N LEU A 276 137.88 23.01 67.64
CA LEU A 276 137.49 21.82 66.85
C LEU A 276 136.55 20.89 67.61
N ARG A 277 136.73 20.71 68.93
CA ARG A 277 135.80 19.94 69.77
C ARG A 277 134.42 20.60 69.86
N LEU A 278 134.35 21.93 70.02
CA LEU A 278 133.08 22.65 70.10
C LEU A 278 132.32 22.66 68.77
N ALA A 279 133.03 22.79 67.65
CA ALA A 279 132.42 22.70 66.31
C ALA A 279 131.86 21.30 66.01
N GLN A 280 132.53 20.24 66.46
CA GLN A 280 131.99 18.87 66.39
C GLN A 280 130.71 18.69 67.21
N ILE A 281 130.57 19.38 68.34
CA ILE A 281 129.35 19.35 69.17
C ILE A 281 128.19 20.09 68.48
N GLN A 282 128.43 21.27 67.89
CA GLN A 282 127.37 22.03 67.19
C GLN A 282 126.87 21.38 65.89
N ILE A 283 127.70 20.58 65.21
CA ILE A 283 127.26 19.82 64.02
C ILE A 283 126.28 18.69 64.41
N GLN A 284 126.39 18.13 65.63
CA GLN A 284 125.43 17.14 66.14
C GLN A 284 124.09 17.77 66.57
N GLU A 285 124.07 19.01 67.04
CA GLU A 285 122.80 19.71 67.37
C GLU A 285 122.04 20.18 66.11
N ASN A 286 122.75 20.58 65.04
CA ASN A 286 122.12 21.05 63.80
C ASN A 286 121.71 19.92 62.83
N SER A 287 122.06 18.66 63.09
CA SER A 287 121.46 17.51 62.40
C SER A 287 120.04 17.18 62.86
N HIS A 288 119.51 17.87 63.87
CA HIS A 288 118.11 17.79 64.31
C HIS A 288 117.34 19.07 63.97
N ARG A 289 117.10 19.32 62.68
CA ARG A 289 115.98 20.13 62.18
C ARG A 289 115.84 19.94 60.67
N ASP A 290 115.52 18.72 60.29
CA ASP A 290 114.80 18.48 59.03
C ASP A 290 113.42 19.12 59.16
N VAL A 291 113.32 20.38 58.73
CA VAL A 291 112.04 21.02 58.43
C VAL A 291 111.54 20.42 57.11
N LYS A 292 110.94 19.24 57.23
CA LYS A 292 110.10 18.59 56.20
C LYS A 292 108.61 18.59 56.58
N GLU A 293 108.22 19.54 57.42
CA GLU A 293 106.82 19.92 57.62
C GLU A 293 106.76 21.44 57.46
N LEU A 294 106.55 21.88 56.22
CA LEU A 294 105.95 23.15 55.81
C LEU A 294 106.08 23.21 54.27
N PHE A 295 105.32 22.34 53.60
CA PHE A 295 104.64 22.47 52.30
C PHE A 295 104.20 21.08 51.83
#